data_AF-A0A3N5GHK6-F1
#
_entry.id   AF-A0A3N5GHK6-F1
#
_cell.length_a   1.000
_cell.length_b   1.000
_cell.length_c   1.000
_cell.angle_alpha   90.00
_cell.angle_beta   90.00
_cell.angle_gamma   90.00
#
_symmetry.space_group_name_H-M   'P 1'
#
loop_
_entity.id
_entity.type
_entity.pdbx_description
1 polymer ?
#
loop_
_entity_poly.entity_id
_entity_poly.type
_entity_poly.pdbx_seq_one_letter_code
_entity_poly.pdbx_strand_id
1 'polypeptide(L)'
;MQGAALSGIEFACWNITGKVTQQPVYKLLGGRCHERLHVYTNGWYRGPREPQSFHDKAKAVVLRGYTALKLTPLVWPGGWSTVPILPWCCN
;
A
#
# COMPACT_ATOMS: atom_id res chain seq x y z
N MET A 1 19.78 14.07 -8.40
CA MET A 1 18.42 14.58 -8.17
C MET A 1 17.56 13.40 -7.73
N GLN A 2 16.91 13.42 -6.55
CA GLN A 2 16.08 12.29 -6.12
C GLN A 2 14.85 12.18 -7.02
N GLY A 3 14.56 10.99 -7.56
CA GLY A 3 13.41 10.77 -8.47
C GLY A 3 12.06 11.21 -7.89
N ALA A 4 11.91 11.14 -6.56
CA ALA A 4 10.72 11.62 -5.86
C ALA A 4 10.46 13.13 -6.06
N ALA A 5 11.51 13.96 -6.12
CA ALA A 5 11.35 15.40 -6.34
C ALA A 5 10.83 15.69 -7.75
N LEU A 6 11.40 15.02 -8.76
CA LEU A 6 10.95 15.15 -10.15
C LEU A 6 9.50 14.66 -10.32
N SER A 7 9.17 13.49 -9.76
CA SER A 7 7.79 12.97 -9.79
C SER A 7 6.80 13.90 -9.09
N GLY A 8 7.19 14.54 -7.98
CA GLY A 8 6.33 15.51 -7.30
C GLY A 8 5.99 16.73 -8.15
N ILE A 9 6.99 17.26 -8.88
CA ILE A 9 6.78 18.39 -9.80
C ILE A 9 5.87 17.97 -10.96
N GLU A 10 6.13 16.81 -11.56
CA GLU A 10 5.33 16.31 -12.69
C GLU A 10 3.86 16.05 -12.30
N PHE A 11 3.63 15.48 -11.11
CA PHE A 11 2.28 15.27 -10.58
C PHE A 11 1.54 16.60 -10.36
N ALA A 12 2.26 17.64 -9.92
CA ALA A 12 1.71 18.98 -9.76
C ALA A 12 1.34 19.62 -11.10
N CYS A 13 2.18 19.45 -12.13
CA CYS A 13 1.88 19.89 -13.50
C CYS A 13 0.58 19.26 -14.01
N TRP A 14 0.41 17.94 -13.88
CA TRP A 14 -0.85 17.28 -14.27
C TRP A 14 -2.07 17.75 -13.49
N ASN A 15 -1.92 18.01 -12.19
CA ASN A 15 -2.99 18.56 -11.38
C ASN A 15 -3.41 19.96 -11.84
N ILE A 16 -2.45 20.82 -12.20
CA ILE A 16 -2.73 22.15 -12.77
C ILE A 16 -3.44 21.99 -14.12
N THR A 17 -2.95 21.14 -15.01
CA THR A 17 -3.58 20.87 -16.30
C THR A 17 -5.02 20.39 -16.14
N GLY A 18 -5.29 19.47 -15.21
CA GLY A 18 -6.64 19.01 -14.89
C GLY A 18 -7.55 20.13 -14.40
N LYS A 19 -7.04 21.01 -13.52
CA LYS A 19 -7.80 22.17 -13.01
C LYS A 19 -8.13 23.19 -14.11
N VAL A 20 -7.16 23.52 -14.96
CA VAL A 20 -7.33 24.49 -16.07
C VAL A 20 -8.31 23.96 -17.11
N THR A 21 -8.21 22.67 -17.44
CA THR A 21 -9.11 22.02 -18.42
C THR A 21 -10.45 21.59 -17.83
N GLN A 22 -10.65 21.77 -16.52
CA GLN A 22 -11.82 21.30 -15.76
C GLN A 22 -12.12 19.81 -15.97
N GLN A 23 -11.07 19.01 -16.13
CA GLN A 23 -11.18 17.58 -16.36
C GLN A 23 -10.35 16.80 -15.34
N PRO A 24 -10.84 15.65 -14.86
CA PRO A 24 -10.00 14.75 -14.08
C PRO A 24 -8.86 14.21 -14.95
N VAL A 25 -7.67 14.03 -14.36
CA VAL A 25 -6.44 13.67 -15.08
C VAL A 25 -6.60 12.38 -15.90
N TYR A 26 -7.32 11.37 -15.42
CA TYR A 26 -7.53 10.13 -16.17
C TYR A 26 -8.26 10.35 -17.51
N LYS A 27 -9.08 11.40 -17.66
CA LYS A 27 -9.72 11.73 -18.95
C LYS A 27 -8.69 12.28 -19.94
N LEU A 28 -7.76 13.10 -19.46
CA LEU A 28 -6.66 13.63 -20.27
C LEU A 28 -5.70 12.51 -20.73
N LEU A 29 -5.59 11.43 -19.95
CA LEU A 29 -4.75 10.27 -20.24
C LEU A 29 -5.41 9.20 -21.14
N GLY A 30 -6.61 9.46 -21.67
CA GLY A 30 -7.30 8.52 -22.57
C GLY A 30 -8.65 8.00 -22.08
N GLY A 31 -9.13 8.46 -20.92
CA GLY A 31 -10.47 8.14 -20.44
C GLY A 31 -10.54 6.95 -19.48
N ARG A 32 -11.76 6.50 -19.21
CA ARG A 32 -12.05 5.47 -18.20
C ARG A 32 -11.92 4.09 -18.82
N CYS A 33 -11.01 3.26 -18.30
CA CYS A 33 -10.86 1.86 -18.72
C CYS A 33 -11.62 0.87 -17.83
N HIS A 34 -11.98 1.26 -16.61
CA HIS A 34 -12.62 0.37 -15.63
C HIS A 34 -13.78 1.07 -14.92
N GLU A 35 -14.87 0.34 -14.71
CA GLU A 35 -16.00 0.84 -13.91
C GLU A 35 -15.62 0.98 -12.43
N ARG A 36 -14.97 -0.02 -11.84
CA ARG A 36 -14.48 0.05 -10.46
C ARG A 36 -13.10 -0.57 -10.38
N LEU A 37 -12.23 0.01 -9.57
CA LEU A 37 -10.90 -0.53 -9.31
C LEU A 37 -10.95 -1.38 -8.03
N HIS A 38 -10.53 -2.64 -8.16
CA HIS A 38 -10.36 -3.52 -7.00
C HIS A 38 -9.10 -3.11 -6.24
N VAL A 39 -9.22 -2.88 -4.94
CA VAL A 39 -8.11 -2.47 -4.08
C VAL A 39 -7.75 -3.57 -3.10
N TYR A 40 -6.45 -3.82 -2.93
CA TYR A 40 -5.94 -4.62 -1.83
C TYR A 40 -5.41 -3.70 -0.73
N THR A 41 -5.38 -4.18 0.51
CA THR A 41 -4.87 -3.40 1.65
C THR A 41 -3.55 -3.95 2.18
N ASN A 42 -2.70 -3.05 2.68
CA ASN A 42 -1.41 -3.35 3.29
C ASN A 42 -1.26 -2.56 4.61
N GLY A 43 -0.45 -3.06 5.54
CA GLY A 43 -0.16 -2.38 6.81
C GLY A 43 -1.20 -2.59 7.91
N TRP A 44 -2.16 -3.48 7.71
CA TRP A 44 -3.24 -3.82 8.64
C TRP A 44 -2.80 -4.72 9.81
N TYR A 45 -1.60 -5.29 9.74
CA TYR A 45 -1.09 -6.32 10.66
C TYR A 45 -0.02 -5.81 11.63
N ARG A 46 -0.05 -4.52 12.00
CA ARG A 46 0.86 -3.94 13.01
C ARG A 46 0.58 -4.54 14.40
N GLY A 47 1.60 -4.77 15.21
CA GLY A 47 1.50 -5.36 16.56
C GLY A 47 2.15 -6.76 16.66
N PRO A 48 1.76 -7.56 17.67
CA PRO A 48 2.38 -8.87 17.94
C PRO A 48 2.39 -9.80 16.73
N ARG A 49 3.52 -10.47 16.52
CA ARG A 49 3.81 -11.37 15.39
C ARG A 49 3.34 -12.81 15.65
N GLU A 50 2.15 -12.95 16.20
CA GLU A 50 1.55 -14.24 16.53
C GLU A 50 0.45 -14.60 15.52
N PRO A 51 0.31 -15.87 15.09
CA PRO A 51 -0.71 -16.28 14.13
C PRO A 51 -2.13 -15.81 14.50
N GLN A 52 -2.48 -15.87 15.78
CA GLN A 52 -3.79 -15.43 16.28
C GLN A 52 -4.00 -13.92 16.11
N SER A 53 -2.99 -13.10 16.40
CA SER A 53 -3.02 -11.65 16.20
C SER A 53 -3.23 -11.28 14.72
N PHE A 54 -2.62 -12.02 13.79
CA PHE A 54 -2.86 -11.85 12.36
C PHE A 54 -4.28 -12.23 11.96
N HIS A 55 -4.80 -13.36 12.47
CA HIS A 55 -6.16 -13.82 12.19
C HIS A 55 -7.23 -12.81 12.61
N ASP A 56 -7.14 -12.30 13.84
CA ASP A 56 -8.13 -11.36 14.37
C ASP A 56 -8.11 -10.02 13.62
N LYS A 57 -6.91 -9.55 13.22
CA LYS A 57 -6.77 -8.35 12.39
C LYS A 57 -7.24 -8.57 10.95
N ALA A 58 -7.00 -9.74 10.38
CA ALA A 58 -7.48 -10.10 9.05
C ALA A 58 -9.01 -10.10 9.02
N LYS A 59 -9.66 -10.67 10.03
CA LYS A 59 -11.13 -10.61 10.19
C LYS A 59 -11.64 -9.17 10.19
N ALA A 60 -11.00 -8.28 10.97
CA ALA A 60 -11.39 -6.88 11.01
C ALA A 60 -11.27 -6.17 9.65
N VAL A 61 -10.29 -6.56 8.82
CA VAL A 61 -10.11 -6.05 7.46
C VAL A 61 -11.16 -6.60 6.49
N VAL A 62 -11.47 -7.89 6.58
CA VAL A 62 -12.52 -8.53 5.77
C VAL A 62 -13.89 -7.92 6.09
N LEU A 63 -14.16 -7.62 7.37
CA LEU A 63 -15.38 -6.92 7.80
C LEU A 63 -15.50 -5.50 7.22
N ARG A 64 -14.39 -4.85 6.86
CA ARG A 64 -14.39 -3.55 6.14
C ARG A 64 -14.69 -3.69 4.65
N GLY A 65 -14.90 -4.91 4.15
CA GLY A 65 -15.22 -5.21 2.76
C GLY A 65 -14.01 -5.43 1.85
N TYR A 66 -12.79 -5.51 2.40
CA TYR A 66 -11.61 -5.87 1.61
C TYR A 66 -11.59 -7.37 1.33
N THR A 67 -11.38 -7.71 0.07
CA THR A 67 -11.27 -9.10 -0.43
C THR A 67 -9.83 -9.52 -0.71
N ALA A 68 -8.87 -8.59 -0.68
CA ALA A 68 -7.44 -8.85 -0.91
C ALA A 68 -6.57 -8.15 0.14
N LEU A 69 -5.67 -8.92 0.78
CA LEU A 69 -4.81 -8.46 1.86
C LEU A 69 -3.35 -8.80 1.57
N LYS A 70 -2.46 -7.82 1.68
CA LYS A 70 -1.01 -8.03 1.66
C LYS A 70 -0.49 -8.11 3.09
N LEU A 71 0.26 -9.18 3.39
CA LEU A 71 0.93 -9.37 4.66
C LEU A 71 2.41 -9.70 4.45
N THR A 72 3.24 -9.28 5.38
CA THR A 72 4.66 -9.63 5.42
C THR A 72 4.91 -10.40 6.71
N PRO A 73 4.97 -11.75 6.65
CA PRO A 73 5.04 -12.57 7.85
C PRO A 73 6.44 -12.54 8.46
N LEU A 74 7.46 -12.39 7.62
CA LEU A 74 8.87 -12.38 8.00
C LEU A 74 9.43 -10.96 7.87
N VAL A 75 9.98 -10.44 8.96
CA VAL A 75 10.74 -9.19 8.94
C VAL A 75 12.18 -9.48 8.54
N TRP A 76 12.71 -8.68 7.61
CA TRP A 76 14.13 -8.72 7.26
C TRP A 76 14.98 -8.36 8.49
N PRO A 77 16.17 -8.97 8.69
CA PRO A 77 17.05 -8.71 9.85
C PRO A 77 17.52 -7.25 10.03
N GLY A 78 17.14 -6.33 9.14
CA GLY A 78 17.38 -4.87 9.25
C GLY A 78 16.14 -4.00 9.01
N GLY A 79 14.93 -4.57 9.13
CA GLY A 79 13.66 -3.86 8.92
C GLY A 79 13.14 -3.11 10.14
N TRP A 80 12.20 -2.18 9.90
CA TRP A 80 11.56 -1.25 10.86
C TRP A 80 10.65 -1.90 11.92
N SER A 81 11.02 -3.05 12.45
CA SER A 81 10.35 -3.69 13.59
C SER A 81 11.38 -4.51 14.35
N THR A 82 11.83 -3.99 15.48
CA THR A 82 12.74 -4.66 16.42
C THR A 82 12.09 -5.93 16.96
N VAL A 83 12.55 -7.08 16.47
CA VAL A 83 12.37 -8.37 17.13
C VAL A 83 13.73 -9.07 17.12
N PRO A 84 14.19 -9.64 18.25
CA PRO A 84 15.40 -10.44 18.26
C PRO A 84 15.27 -11.62 17.28
N ILE A 85 16.34 -11.85 16.51
CA ILE A 85 16.49 -12.96 15.57
C ILE A 85 16.12 -14.27 16.29
N LEU A 86 15.16 -15.02 15.74
CA LEU A 86 14.88 -16.38 16.21
C LEU A 86 16.11 -17.25 15.89
N PRO A 87 16.67 -17.99 16.87
CA PRO A 87 17.92 -18.74 16.72
C PRO A 87 17.87 -19.92 15.74
N TRP A 88 16.70 -20.22 15.15
CA TRP A 88 16.53 -21.30 14.18
C TRP A 88 16.96 -20.96 12.75
N CYS A 89 17.33 -19.71 12.45
CA CYS A 89 17.67 -19.28 11.09
C CYS A 89 19.16 -19.50 10.71
N CYS A 90 19.97 -20.11 11.58
CA CYS A 90 21.39 -20.37 11.36
C CYS A 90 21.78 -21.86 11.49
N ASN A 91 20.92 -22.79 11.09
CA ASN A 91 21.31 -24.17 10.76
C ASN A 91 20.75 -24.56 9.40
#